data_AF-A0A1G8UNB6-F1
#
_entry.id   AF-A0A1G8UNB6-F1
#
_cell.length_a   1.000
_cell.length_b   1.000
_cell.length_c   1.000
_cell.angle_alpha   90.00
_cell.angle_beta   90.00
_cell.angle_gamma   90.00
#
_symmetry.space_group_name_H-M   'P 1'
#
loop_
_entity.id
_entity.type
_entity.pdbx_description
1 polymer ?
#
loop_
_entity_poly.entity_id
_entity_poly.type
_entity_poly.pdbx_seq_one_letter_code
_entity_poly.pdbx_strand_id
1 'polypeptide(L)'
;MGREIRDRAGRAETAAPPDYIRFTLERSFEPRVQIQLDLDRARLRVASWCWLAPSGEDAAVTVVETAFIDRIRGLAASLGSRTARDQESLGLDGSTWTIEVCMAGECRSRRLWLPRSGPEYELGRQLFERAARLIPLGELY
;
A
#
# COMPACT_ATOMS: atom_id res chain seq x y z
N MET A 1 21.79 -18.16 46.06
CA MET A 1 21.21 -16.85 45.65
C MET A 1 21.79 -16.54 44.27
N GLY A 2 21.06 -16.25 43.19
CA GLY A 2 19.63 -16.06 42.99
C GLY A 2 19.06 -17.04 41.96
N ARG A 3 17.73 -17.17 41.96
CA ARG A 3 16.98 -18.11 41.14
C ARG A 3 16.82 -17.55 39.73
N GLU A 4 17.18 -18.34 38.72
CA GLU A 4 16.74 -18.16 37.34
C GLU A 4 15.21 -18.23 37.30
N ILE A 5 14.56 -17.13 36.90
CA ILE A 5 13.16 -17.17 36.47
C ILE A 5 13.19 -17.58 35.00
N ARG A 6 12.98 -18.87 34.75
CA ARG A 6 12.66 -19.38 33.41
C ARG A 6 11.17 -19.17 33.20
N ASP A 7 10.78 -18.08 32.55
CA ASP A 7 9.44 -17.97 32.03
C ASP A 7 9.26 -18.94 30.86
N ARG A 8 8.29 -19.83 31.06
CA ARG A 8 8.10 -21.10 30.39
C ARG A 8 7.00 -20.93 29.35
N ALA A 9 7.21 -20.10 28.33
CA ALA A 9 6.42 -20.08 27.10
C ALA A 9 7.05 -19.09 26.11
N GLY A 10 8.11 -19.51 25.42
CA GLY A 10 8.63 -18.82 24.24
C GLY A 10 7.68 -18.96 23.04
N ARG A 11 6.40 -18.59 23.18
CA ARG A 11 5.59 -18.23 22.02
C ARG A 11 5.98 -16.81 21.70
N ALA A 12 6.65 -16.61 20.57
CA ALA A 12 6.56 -15.33 19.89
C ALA A 12 5.06 -15.04 19.76
N GLU A 13 4.57 -14.07 20.53
CA GLU A 13 3.26 -13.52 20.31
C GLU A 13 3.34 -12.93 18.92
N THR A 14 2.91 -13.69 17.92
CA THR A 14 2.84 -13.24 16.54
C THR A 14 1.78 -12.15 16.57
N ALA A 15 2.20 -10.93 16.85
CA ALA A 15 1.35 -9.75 16.76
C ALA A 15 0.64 -9.87 15.42
N ALA A 16 -0.69 -9.76 15.44
CA ALA A 16 -1.46 -9.81 14.21
C ALA A 16 -0.81 -8.84 13.21
N PRO A 17 -0.63 -9.24 11.94
CA PRO A 17 -0.04 -8.34 10.96
C PRO A 17 -0.86 -7.05 10.95
N PRO A 18 -0.19 -5.87 10.95
CA PRO A 18 -0.88 -4.59 11.08
C PRO A 18 -1.88 -4.40 9.94
N ASP A 19 -2.98 -3.69 10.21
CA ASP A 19 -3.93 -3.34 9.17
C ASP A 19 -3.30 -2.26 8.26
N TYR A 20 -3.10 -2.57 6.99
CA TYR A 20 -2.53 -1.64 6.04
C TYR A 20 -3.13 -1.77 4.64
N ILE A 21 -3.00 -0.68 3.89
CA ILE A 21 -3.21 -0.68 2.45
C ILE A 21 -1.95 -0.16 1.78
N ARG A 22 -1.48 -0.89 0.78
CA ARG A 22 -0.31 -0.51 -0.01
C ARG A 22 -0.70 -0.39 -1.47
N PHE A 23 -0.38 0.75 -2.04
CA PHE A 23 -0.51 1.02 -3.45
C PHE A 23 0.89 1.18 -4.05
N THR A 24 1.24 0.32 -4.99
CA THR A 24 2.50 0.39 -5.74
C THR A 24 2.19 0.75 -7.19
N LEU A 25 2.85 1.80 -7.68
CA LEU A 25 2.75 2.28 -9.05
C LEU A 25 4.08 2.03 -9.76
N GLU A 26 4.01 1.31 -10.87
CA GLU A 26 5.14 1.05 -11.75
C GLU A 26 4.85 1.63 -13.13
N ARG A 27 5.72 2.52 -13.61
CA ARG A 27 5.62 3.18 -14.91
C ARG A 27 6.88 2.89 -15.72
N SER A 28 6.75 2.81 -17.03
CA SER A 28 7.89 2.66 -17.92
C SER A 28 8.86 3.84 -17.74
N PHE A 29 10.15 3.53 -17.52
CA PHE A 29 11.25 4.52 -17.39
C PHE A 29 11.12 5.52 -16.23
N GLU A 30 10.23 5.27 -15.27
CA GLU A 30 10.05 6.10 -14.08
C GLU A 30 10.38 5.33 -12.79
N PRO A 31 10.67 6.04 -11.68
CA PRO A 31 10.80 5.42 -10.37
C PRO A 31 9.54 4.64 -9.97
N ARG A 32 9.73 3.49 -9.32
CA ARG A 32 8.62 2.78 -8.67
C ARG A 32 8.19 3.59 -7.45
N VAL A 33 6.89 3.86 -7.34
CA VAL A 33 6.31 4.56 -6.19
C VAL A 33 5.56 3.55 -5.34
N GLN A 34 5.75 3.57 -4.02
CA GLN A 34 4.93 2.84 -3.06
C GLN A 34 4.34 3.80 -2.04
N ILE A 35 3.03 3.70 -1.89
CA ILE A 35 2.24 4.47 -0.95
C ILE A 35 1.63 3.46 0.02
N GLN A 36 2.02 3.50 1.28
CA GLN A 36 1.50 2.63 2.32
C GLN A 36 0.73 3.45 3.36
N LEU A 37 -0.53 3.11 3.55
CA LEU A 37 -1.35 3.62 4.62
C LEU A 37 -1.45 2.58 5.74
N ASP A 38 -0.93 2.92 6.91
CA ASP A 38 -1.14 2.19 8.16
C ASP A 38 -2.48 2.64 8.76
N LEU A 39 -3.43 1.72 8.82
CA LEU A 39 -4.81 1.99 9.22
C LEU A 39 -4.98 2.09 10.74
N ASP A 40 -4.02 1.58 11.51
CA ASP A 40 -4.06 1.58 12.98
C ASP A 40 -3.40 2.85 13.53
N ARG A 41 -2.32 3.30 12.88
CA ARG A 41 -1.57 4.50 13.26
C ARG A 41 -2.01 5.76 12.53
N ALA A 42 -2.93 5.63 11.58
CA ALA A 42 -3.36 6.69 10.67
C ALA A 42 -2.17 7.39 9.98
N ARG A 43 -1.19 6.60 9.51
CA ARG A 43 0.04 7.11 8.90
C ARG A 43 0.14 6.73 7.44
N LEU A 44 0.35 7.72 6.58
CA LEU A 44 0.67 7.53 5.18
C LEU A 44 2.18 7.67 5.00
N ARG A 45 2.81 6.62 4.49
CA ARG A 45 4.20 6.62 4.03
C ARG A 45 4.21 6.58 2.51
N VAL A 46 5.06 7.39 1.90
CA VAL A 46 5.32 7.39 0.46
C VAL A 46 6.81 7.15 0.28
N ALA A 47 7.18 6.21 -0.58
CA ALA A 47 8.55 5.92 -0.95
C ALA A 47 8.65 5.81 -2.47
N SER A 48 9.71 6.40 -3.04
CA SER A 48 10.01 6.33 -4.47
C SER A 48 11.40 5.74 -4.65
N TRP A 49 11.55 4.74 -5.52
CA TRP A 49 12.84 4.12 -5.83
C TRP A 49 13.14 4.25 -7.32
N CYS A 50 14.22 4.96 -7.63
CA CYS A 50 14.69 5.11 -8.99
C CYS A 50 15.61 3.94 -9.37
N TRP A 51 15.32 3.27 -10.48
CA TRP A 51 16.15 2.17 -11.01
C TRP A 51 17.58 2.60 -11.36
N LEU A 52 17.79 3.90 -11.63
CA LEU A 52 19.04 4.47 -12.12
C LEU A 52 19.93 5.06 -11.01
N ALA A 53 19.46 5.14 -9.76
CA ALA A 53 20.21 5.73 -8.66
C ALA A 53 20.09 4.89 -7.37
N PRO A 54 21.13 4.15 -6.95
CA PRO A 54 21.08 3.26 -5.79
C PRO A 54 21.01 3.97 -4.42
N SER A 55 20.78 5.29 -4.37
CA SER A 55 20.96 6.09 -3.15
C SER A 55 19.89 7.14 -2.84
N GLY A 56 18.77 7.20 -3.58
CA GLY A 56 17.68 8.15 -3.30
C GLY A 56 16.34 7.47 -3.10
N GLU A 57 16.07 6.97 -1.88
CA GLU A 57 14.68 6.72 -1.45
C GLU A 57 14.11 8.07 -1.00
N ASP A 58 13.28 8.69 -1.84
CA ASP A 58 12.46 9.82 -1.38
C ASP A 58 11.33 9.25 -0.53
N ALA A 59 11.53 9.28 0.79
CA ALA A 59 10.56 8.83 1.78
C ALA A 59 9.90 10.01 2.48
N ALA A 60 8.58 10.11 2.37
CA ALA A 60 7.78 11.04 3.17
C ALA A 60 6.81 10.26 4.06
N VAL A 61 6.59 10.75 5.28
CA VAL A 61 5.62 10.18 6.22
C VAL A 61 4.76 11.29 6.78
N THR A 62 3.45 11.09 6.79
CA THR A 62 2.51 12.03 7.41
C THR A 62 1.41 11.30 8.16
N VAL A 63 0.78 11.98 9.12
CA VAL A 63 -0.46 11.54 9.76
C VAL A 63 -1.62 12.03 8.91
N VAL A 64 -2.62 11.17 8.69
CA VAL A 64 -3.83 11.50 7.92
C VAL A 64 -5.05 11.56 8.83
N GLU A 65 -6.09 12.27 8.40
CA GLU A 65 -7.29 12.45 9.21
C GLU A 65 -8.10 11.15 9.30
N THR A 66 -8.77 10.90 10.44
CA THR A 66 -9.60 9.70 10.64
C THR A 66 -10.67 9.54 9.56
N ALA A 67 -11.30 10.64 9.11
CA ALA A 67 -12.29 10.59 8.03
C ALA A 67 -11.72 10.05 6.71
N PHE A 68 -10.42 10.25 6.46
CA PHE A 68 -9.74 9.65 5.31
C PHE A 68 -9.53 8.14 5.54
N ILE A 69 -9.11 7.73 6.74
CA ILE A 69 -8.99 6.30 7.11
C ILE A 69 -10.33 5.58 6.93
N ASP A 70 -11.42 6.14 7.43
CA ASP A 70 -12.75 5.52 7.35
C ASP A 70 -13.22 5.35 5.90
N ARG A 71 -13.01 6.39 5.06
CA ARG A 71 -13.29 6.31 3.63
C ARG A 71 -12.49 5.18 2.96
N ILE A 72 -11.20 5.12 3.24
CA ILE A 72 -10.29 4.13 2.67
C ILE A 72 -10.66 2.71 3.13
N ARG A 73 -11.02 2.52 4.41
CA ARG A 73 -11.55 1.26 4.93
C ARG A 73 -12.83 0.84 4.19
N GLY A 74 -13.74 1.79 3.91
CA GLY A 74 -14.96 1.53 3.14
C GLY A 74 -14.68 1.07 1.70
N LEU A 75 -13.76 1.76 1.00
CA LEU A 75 -13.33 1.35 -0.34
C LEU A 75 -12.66 -0.02 -0.32
N ALA A 76 -11.78 -0.27 0.64
CA ALA A 76 -11.10 -1.55 0.81
C ALA A 76 -12.09 -2.70 1.06
N ALA A 77 -13.08 -2.51 1.93
CA ALA A 77 -14.12 -3.50 2.17
C ALA A 77 -14.88 -3.86 0.87
N SER A 78 -15.15 -2.84 0.03
CA SER A 78 -15.88 -3.03 -1.24
C SER A 78 -15.13 -3.82 -2.32
N LEU A 79 -13.80 -3.97 -2.20
CA LEU A 79 -13.00 -4.75 -3.15
C LEU A 79 -13.41 -6.23 -3.20
N GLY A 80 -14.12 -6.73 -2.18
CA GLY A 80 -14.65 -8.09 -2.11
C GLY A 80 -13.59 -9.21 -2.12
N SER A 81 -14.00 -10.43 -1.78
CA SER A 81 -13.16 -11.65 -1.82
C SER A 81 -12.86 -12.14 -3.24
N ARG A 82 -13.33 -11.44 -4.29
CA ARG A 82 -13.15 -11.87 -5.68
C ARG A 82 -11.67 -12.01 -6.01
N THR A 83 -11.20 -13.24 -6.14
CA THR A 83 -9.92 -13.56 -6.79
C THR A 83 -10.11 -13.22 -8.26
N ALA A 84 -9.92 -11.95 -8.61
CA ALA A 84 -9.91 -11.53 -10.00
C ALA A 84 -8.61 -12.07 -10.60
N ARG A 85 -8.76 -13.02 -11.53
CA ARG A 85 -7.68 -13.54 -12.37
C ARG A 85 -6.81 -12.38 -12.83
N ASP A 86 -5.50 -12.59 -12.77
CA ASP A 86 -4.48 -11.76 -13.41
C ASP A 86 -4.98 -11.39 -14.81
N GLN A 87 -5.46 -10.15 -14.98
CA GLN A 87 -5.60 -9.60 -16.31
C GLN A 87 -4.20 -9.22 -16.75
N GLU A 88 -3.49 -10.21 -17.30
CA GLU A 88 -2.30 -10.02 -18.14
C GLU A 88 -2.69 -9.17 -19.34
N SER A 89 -2.70 -7.85 -19.15
CA SER A 89 -2.60 -6.91 -20.24
C SER A 89 -1.29 -6.18 -20.06
N LEU A 90 -0.23 -6.81 -20.59
CA LEU A 90 1.06 -6.17 -20.79
C LEU A 90 0.90 -5.14 -21.92
N GLY A 91 0.67 -3.88 -21.57
CA GLY A 91 0.85 -2.77 -22.50
C GLY A 91 2.31 -2.34 -22.52
N LEU A 92 2.79 -1.86 -23.67
CA LEU A 92 4.11 -1.22 -23.77
C LEU A 92 4.11 0.18 -23.12
N ASP A 93 2.95 0.85 -23.14
CA ASP A 93 2.76 2.21 -22.66
C ASP A 93 1.66 2.25 -21.60
N GLY A 94 2.02 2.61 -20.37
CA GLY A 94 1.07 2.70 -19.27
C GLY A 94 1.70 2.55 -17.90
N SER A 95 0.85 2.35 -16.91
CA SER A 95 1.22 2.11 -15.54
C SER A 95 0.59 0.82 -15.03
N THR A 96 1.38 0.07 -14.26
CA THR A 96 0.90 -1.06 -13.48
C THR A 96 0.64 -0.60 -12.06
N TRP A 97 -0.57 -0.88 -11.59
CA TRP A 97 -1.03 -0.63 -10.24
C TRP A 97 -1.05 -1.95 -9.50
N THR A 98 -0.38 -2.02 -8.35
CA THR A 98 -0.53 -3.14 -7.42
C THR A 98 -1.14 -2.62 -6.14
N ILE A 99 -2.30 -3.16 -5.76
CA ILE A 99 -3.02 -2.80 -4.55
C ILE A 99 -3.01 -4.00 -3.61
N GLU A 100 -2.33 -3.86 -2.48
CA GLU A 100 -2.36 -4.81 -1.38
C GLU A 100 -3.23 -4.26 -0.25
N VAL A 101 -4.13 -5.08 0.27
CA VAL A 101 -4.98 -4.77 1.42
C VAL A 101 -4.78 -5.88 2.44
N CYS A 102 -4.25 -5.52 3.60
CA CYS A 102 -4.15 -6.37 4.77
C CYS A 102 -5.06 -5.81 5.86
N MET A 103 -6.09 -6.56 6.23
CA MET A 103 -7.04 -6.16 7.26
C MET A 103 -7.49 -7.39 8.05
N ALA A 104 -7.56 -7.28 9.38
CA ALA A 104 -8.01 -8.33 10.28
C ALA A 104 -7.26 -9.67 10.10
N GLY A 105 -5.96 -9.60 9.80
CA GLY A 105 -5.12 -10.79 9.58
C GLY A 105 -5.20 -11.40 8.17
N GLU A 106 -6.06 -10.89 7.29
CA GLU A 106 -6.17 -11.35 5.90
C GLU A 106 -5.50 -10.36 4.95
N CYS A 107 -4.63 -10.86 4.08
CA CYS A 107 -3.97 -10.07 3.05
C CYS A 107 -4.40 -10.51 1.65
N ARG A 108 -4.73 -9.55 0.81
CA ARG A 108 -5.02 -9.76 -0.61
C ARG A 108 -4.29 -8.73 -1.45
N SER A 109 -3.83 -9.15 -2.62
CA SER A 109 -3.15 -8.31 -3.59
C SER A 109 -3.84 -8.42 -4.94
N ARG A 110 -3.93 -7.30 -5.66
CA ARG A 110 -4.37 -7.26 -7.06
C ARG A 110 -3.40 -6.42 -7.87
N ARG A 111 -2.99 -6.95 -9.02
CA ARG A 111 -2.18 -6.26 -10.02
C ARG A 111 -3.07 -5.92 -11.22
N LEU A 112 -3.05 -4.65 -11.63
CA LEU A 112 -3.94 -4.09 -12.66
C LEU A 112 -3.10 -3.24 -13.60
N TRP A 113 -3.38 -3.34 -14.90
CA TRP A 113 -2.82 -2.43 -15.89
C TRP A 113 -3.79 -1.28 -16.12
N LEU A 114 -3.36 -0.04 -15.89
CA LEU A 114 -4.12 1.19 -16.18
C LEU A 114 -5.63 1.11 -15.82
N PRO A 115 -6.00 0.83 -14.55
CA PRO A 115 -7.41 0.79 -14.18
C PRO A 115 -8.06 2.16 -14.42
N ARG A 116 -9.23 2.20 -15.08
CA ARG A 116 -9.93 3.47 -15.42
C ARG A 116 -11.17 3.76 -14.59
N SER A 117 -11.64 2.77 -13.82
CA SER A 117 -12.87 2.86 -13.03
C SER A 117 -12.93 1.74 -12.01
N GLY A 118 -13.85 1.84 -11.04
CA GLY A 118 -14.10 0.80 -10.05
C GLY A 118 -13.41 1.07 -8.70
N PRO A 119 -13.62 0.20 -7.70
CA PRO A 119 -13.14 0.42 -6.35
C PRO A 119 -11.60 0.42 -6.26
N GLU A 120 -10.91 -0.34 -7.10
CA GLU A 120 -9.44 -0.35 -7.21
C GLU A 120 -8.92 0.99 -7.70
N TYR A 121 -9.53 1.53 -8.76
CA TYR A 121 -9.19 2.83 -9.30
C TYR A 121 -9.40 3.94 -8.26
N GLU A 122 -10.58 3.99 -7.63
CA GLU A 122 -10.87 5.02 -6.63
C GLU A 122 -9.94 4.91 -5.42
N LEU A 123 -9.63 3.69 -4.96
CA LEU A 123 -8.71 3.48 -3.85
C LEU A 123 -7.29 3.94 -4.20
N GLY A 124 -6.75 3.49 -5.34
CA GLY A 124 -5.42 3.89 -5.79
C GLY A 124 -5.32 5.40 -6.03
N ARG A 125 -6.35 6.00 -6.65
CA ARG A 125 -6.43 7.45 -6.88
C ARG A 125 -6.44 8.24 -5.59
N GLN A 126 -7.26 7.88 -4.60
CA GLN A 126 -7.31 8.58 -3.32
C GLN A 126 -5.97 8.54 -2.58
N LEU A 127 -5.28 7.39 -2.61
CA LEU A 127 -3.95 7.25 -2.02
C LEU A 127 -2.91 8.08 -2.78
N PHE A 128 -2.93 8.03 -4.11
CA PHE A 128 -2.03 8.80 -4.97
C PHE A 128 -2.20 10.31 -4.81
N GLU A 129 -3.44 10.82 -4.90
CA GLU A 129 -3.75 12.24 -4.74
C GLU A 129 -3.29 12.77 -3.38
N ARG A 130 -3.38 11.94 -2.33
CA ARG A 130 -2.89 12.32 -1.00
C ARG A 130 -1.37 12.31 -0.96
N ALA A 131 -0.73 11.30 -1.53
CA ALA A 131 0.72 11.16 -1.58
C ALA A 131 1.41 12.26 -2.42
N ALA A 132 0.79 12.66 -3.54
CA ALA A 132 1.28 13.69 -4.44
C ALA A 132 1.36 15.09 -3.79
N ARG A 133 0.69 15.29 -2.65
CA ARG A 133 0.81 16.51 -1.82
C ARG A 133 2.08 16.52 -0.95
N LEU A 134 2.70 15.36 -0.76
CA LEU A 134 3.89 15.20 0.08
C LEU A 134 5.17 15.25 -0.74
N ILE A 135 5.16 14.58 -1.89
CA ILE A 135 6.28 14.55 -2.83
C ILE A 135 5.75 14.61 -4.28
N PRO A 136 6.52 15.15 -5.23
CA PRO A 136 6.13 15.16 -6.63
C PRO A 136 6.14 13.74 -7.20
N LEU A 137 4.97 13.23 -7.61
CA LEU A 137 4.81 11.87 -8.14
C LEU A 137 4.58 11.81 -9.66
N GLY A 138 4.47 12.95 -10.34
CA GLY A 138 4.03 13.00 -11.74
C GLY A 138 2.54 12.71 -11.89
N GLU A 139 2.14 12.24 -13.07
CA GLU A 139 0.73 11.96 -13.38
C GLU A 139 0.34 10.50 -13.10
N LEU A 140 -0.91 10.32 -12.70
CA LEU A 140 -1.53 9.02 -12.48
C LEU A 140 -2.17 8.57 -13.80
N TYR A 141 -1.36 8.06 -14.72
CA TYR A 141 -1.84 7.44 -15.97
C TYR A 141 -2.46 6.09 -15.69
#